data_AF-A0A2E1MZK7-F1
#
_entry.id   AF-A0A2E1MZK7-F1
#
_cell.length_a   1.000
_cell.length_b   1.000
_cell.length_c   1.000
_cell.angle_alpha   90.00
_cell.angle_beta   90.00
_cell.angle_gamma   90.00
#
_symmetry.space_group_name_H-M   'P 1'
#
loop_
_entity.id
_entity.type
_entity.pdbx_description
1 polymer ?
#
loop_
_entity_poly.entity_id
_entity_poly.type
_entity_poly.pdbx_seq_one_letter_code
_entity_poly.pdbx_strand_id
1 'polypeptide(L)'
;MFLQSGGSKQLKKYLEILPIDREKLQTRGFIKIMPDQSLVLRQKALDLFKVRGCEDCWNQFALAYPIKDQGRPLHNDMKRNRLKYISLIEHNPGLHETIIKALDAEKDDRRRAGFTGEFRPRWKMMSSYLNQEAWTMYENVEPPETNNEKTYGNDLI
;
A
#
# COMPACT_ATOMS: atom_id res chain seq x y z
N MET A 1 -23.69 20.73 -12.45
CA MET A 1 -22.71 19.78 -13.02
C MET A 1 -22.33 18.78 -11.93
N PHE A 2 -22.93 17.59 -11.94
CA PHE A 2 -22.55 16.51 -11.01
C PHE A 2 -21.63 15.54 -11.74
N LEU A 3 -20.42 15.40 -11.23
CA LEU A 3 -19.38 14.50 -11.71
C LEU A 3 -19.90 13.05 -11.72
N GLN A 4 -20.02 12.47 -12.91
CA GLN A 4 -20.17 11.03 -13.11
C GLN A 4 -18.87 10.35 -12.66
N SER A 5 -18.88 9.76 -11.46
CA SER A 5 -17.78 8.91 -11.02
C SER A 5 -17.92 7.50 -11.63
N GLY A 6 -16.84 7.00 -12.23
CA GLY A 6 -16.74 5.66 -12.85
C GLY A 6 -16.84 4.48 -11.87
N GLY A 7 -17.49 4.63 -10.72
CA GLY A 7 -17.61 3.59 -9.68
C GLY A 7 -18.65 2.51 -9.97
N SER A 8 -19.48 2.65 -11.01
CA SER A 8 -20.63 1.76 -11.25
C SER A 8 -20.24 0.33 -11.67
N LYS A 9 -19.09 0.15 -12.34
CA LYS A 9 -18.64 -1.18 -12.80
C LYS A 9 -18.02 -2.02 -11.69
N GLN A 10 -17.28 -1.41 -10.76
CA GLN A 10 -16.74 -2.14 -9.60
C GLN A 10 -17.85 -2.50 -8.61
N LEU A 11 -18.81 -1.60 -8.35
CA LEU A 11 -19.96 -1.87 -7.49
C LEU A 11 -20.79 -3.08 -7.95
N LYS A 12 -21.01 -3.23 -9.26
CA LYS A 12 -21.71 -4.40 -9.83
C LYS A 12 -20.96 -5.71 -9.59
N LYS A 13 -19.64 -5.72 -9.74
CA LYS A 13 -18.80 -6.92 -9.56
C LYS A 13 -18.77 -7.41 -8.11
N TYR A 14 -18.89 -6.50 -7.13
CA TYR A 14 -18.97 -6.87 -5.71
C TYR A 14 -20.37 -7.33 -5.27
N LEU A 15 -21.44 -6.89 -5.94
CA LEU A 15 -22.82 -7.32 -5.67
C LEU A 15 -23.12 -8.75 -6.18
N GLU A 16 -22.37 -9.26 -7.16
CA GLU A 16 -22.55 -10.60 -7.73
C GLU A 16 -21.94 -11.75 -6.87
N ILE A 17 -21.04 -11.44 -5.93
CA ILE A 17 -20.21 -12.47 -5.25
C ILE A 17 -20.87 -13.04 -3.97
N LEU A 18 -21.90 -12.42 -3.40
CA LEU A 18 -22.64 -12.96 -2.25
C LEU A 18 -24.12 -12.54 -2.35
N PRO A 19 -25.10 -13.39 -1.99
CA PRO A 19 -26.46 -12.92 -1.74
C PRO A 19 -26.41 -11.98 -0.53
N ILE A 20 -26.30 -10.69 -0.80
CA ILE A 20 -26.22 -9.66 0.23
C ILE A 20 -27.59 -9.56 0.89
N ASP A 21 -27.68 -10.16 2.07
CA ASP A 21 -28.85 -10.09 2.94
C ASP A 21 -28.98 -8.66 3.50
N ARG A 22 -29.77 -7.84 2.80
CA ARG A 22 -29.96 -6.41 3.06
C ARG A 22 -30.51 -6.15 4.46
N GLU A 23 -31.39 -7.03 4.93
CA GLU A 23 -31.96 -6.97 6.28
C GLU A 23 -30.87 -7.22 7.33
N LYS A 24 -30.03 -8.25 7.16
CA LYS A 24 -28.90 -8.47 8.08
C LYS A 24 -27.92 -7.30 8.11
N LEU A 25 -27.65 -6.66 6.97
CA LEU A 25 -26.78 -5.48 6.92
C LEU A 25 -27.41 -4.25 7.60
N GLN A 26 -28.72 -4.10 7.54
CA GLN A 26 -29.44 -3.05 8.28
C GLN A 26 -29.43 -3.33 9.78
N THR A 27 -29.74 -4.56 10.20
CA THR A 27 -29.76 -4.98 11.61
C THR A 27 -28.37 -4.86 12.25
N ARG A 28 -27.32 -5.18 11.51
CA ARG A 28 -25.93 -5.03 11.97
C ARG A 28 -25.41 -3.58 11.91
N GLY A 29 -26.21 -2.65 11.37
CA GLY A 29 -25.91 -1.22 11.35
C GLY A 29 -24.90 -0.79 10.29
N PHE A 30 -24.73 -1.56 9.21
CA PHE A 30 -23.84 -1.22 8.10
C PHE A 30 -24.52 -0.34 7.05
N ILE A 31 -25.82 -0.55 6.82
CA ILE A 31 -26.60 0.22 5.85
C ILE A 31 -27.89 0.76 6.48
N LYS A 32 -28.42 1.84 5.91
CA LYS A 32 -29.78 2.33 6.16
C LYS A 32 -30.55 2.21 4.86
N ILE A 33 -31.64 1.44 4.89
CA ILE A 33 -32.60 1.37 3.78
C ILE A 33 -33.55 2.54 3.96
N MET A 34 -33.60 3.41 2.95
CA MET A 34 -34.49 4.57 2.92
C MET A 34 -35.86 4.16 2.35
N PRO A 35 -36.92 4.97 2.55
CA PRO A 35 -38.28 4.63 2.10
C PRO A 35 -38.42 4.44 0.59
N ASP A 36 -37.53 5.06 -0.20
CA ASP A 36 -37.40 4.93 -1.65
C ASP A 36 -36.60 3.70 -2.10
N GLN A 37 -36.29 2.79 -1.17
CA GLN A 37 -35.39 1.64 -1.35
C GLN A 37 -33.94 1.98 -1.69
N SER A 38 -33.52 3.24 -1.58
CA SER A 38 -32.10 3.60 -1.70
C SER A 38 -31.31 3.11 -0.48
N LEU A 39 -30.03 2.77 -0.70
CA LEU A 39 -29.13 2.28 0.33
C LEU A 39 -28.12 3.36 0.70
N VAL A 40 -28.10 3.77 1.97
CA VAL A 40 -27.09 4.68 2.51
C VAL A 40 -26.14 3.90 3.42
N LEU A 41 -24.83 4.00 3.15
CA LEU A 41 -23.80 3.41 4.03
C LEU A 41 -23.75 4.19 5.34
N ARG A 42 -23.76 3.47 6.47
CA ARG A 42 -23.53 4.06 7.79
C ARG A 42 -22.03 4.14 8.08
N GLN A 43 -21.65 4.97 9.05
CA GLN A 43 -20.26 5.17 9.46
C GLN A 43 -19.53 3.84 9.74
N LYS A 44 -20.20 2.89 10.41
CA LYS A 44 -19.65 1.55 10.69
C LYS A 44 -19.20 0.77 9.43
N ALA A 45 -19.89 0.93 8.30
CA ALA A 45 -19.47 0.33 7.05
C ALA A 45 -18.28 1.08 6.43
N LEU A 46 -18.32 2.41 6.47
CA LEU A 46 -17.21 3.26 6.01
C LEU A 46 -15.93 2.97 6.79
N ASP A 47 -16.02 2.79 8.11
CA ASP A 47 -14.89 2.46 8.97
C ASP A 47 -14.32 1.08 8.62
N LEU A 48 -15.18 0.11 8.30
CA LEU A 48 -14.73 -1.22 7.85
C LEU A 48 -13.97 -1.13 6.52
N PHE A 49 -14.41 -0.28 5.57
CA PHE A 49 -13.70 -0.04 4.32
C PHE A 49 -12.38 0.69 4.53
N LYS A 50 -12.32 1.66 5.46
CA LYS A 50 -11.07 2.35 5.84
C LYS A 50 -10.05 1.38 6.45
N VAL A 51 -10.48 0.55 7.39
CA VAL A 51 -9.62 -0.48 8.03
C VAL A 51 -9.10 -1.45 6.98
N ARG A 52 -9.97 -1.93 6.07
CA ARG A 52 -9.55 -2.82 4.97
C ARG A 52 -8.52 -2.15 4.06
N GLY A 53 -8.72 -0.87 3.71
CA GLY A 53 -7.73 -0.10 2.95
C GLY A 53 -6.37 -0.02 3.64
N CYS A 54 -6.35 0.21 4.96
CA CYS A 54 -5.10 0.26 5.72
C CYS A 54 -4.42 -1.11 5.85
N GLU A 55 -5.20 -2.19 5.94
CA GLU A 55 -4.67 -3.56 5.90
C GLU A 55 -4.06 -3.90 4.54
N ASP A 56 -4.70 -3.49 3.45
CA ASP A 56 -4.17 -3.66 2.10
C ASP A 56 -2.87 -2.87 1.92
N CYS A 57 -2.79 -1.63 2.41
CA CYS A 57 -1.56 -0.83 2.44
C CYS A 57 -0.44 -1.52 3.23
N TRP A 58 -0.75 -2.10 4.39
CA TRP A 58 0.22 -2.89 5.16
C TRP A 58 0.72 -4.10 4.37
N ASN A 59 -0.17 -4.83 3.71
CA ASN A 59 0.22 -6.00 2.93
C ASN A 59 1.14 -5.61 1.76
N GLN A 60 0.86 -4.49 1.09
CA GLN A 60 1.74 -3.96 0.04
C GLN A 60 3.14 -3.62 0.60
N PHE A 61 3.20 -2.92 1.73
CA PHE A 61 4.48 -2.61 2.38
C PHE A 61 5.24 -3.86 2.82
N ALA A 62 4.57 -4.81 3.47
CA ALA A 62 5.19 -6.04 3.96
C ALA A 62 5.75 -6.88 2.79
N LEU A 63 5.04 -6.94 1.67
CA LEU A 63 5.52 -7.63 0.46
C LEU A 63 6.67 -6.88 -0.22
N ALA A 64 6.62 -5.55 -0.25
CA ALA A 64 7.66 -4.73 -0.85
C ALA A 64 8.95 -4.72 -0.01
N TYR A 65 8.86 -4.84 1.31
CA TYR A 65 10.01 -4.77 2.21
C TYR A 65 10.88 -6.03 2.12
N PRO A 66 12.22 -5.90 1.99
CA PRO A 66 13.10 -7.06 1.85
C PRO A 66 12.94 -8.06 3.02
N ILE A 67 12.84 -9.35 2.68
CA ILE A 67 12.64 -10.42 3.67
C ILE A 67 13.93 -10.69 4.45
N LYS A 68 15.05 -10.71 3.73
CA LYS A 68 16.38 -11.01 4.28
C LYS A 68 17.45 -10.12 3.65
N ASP A 69 18.48 -9.82 4.43
CA ASP A 69 19.71 -9.16 3.97
C ASP A 69 20.91 -10.03 4.36
N GLN A 70 21.63 -10.55 3.36
CA GLN A 70 22.76 -11.47 3.55
C GLN A 70 22.48 -12.63 4.55
N GLY A 71 21.27 -13.20 4.49
CA GLY A 71 20.85 -14.30 5.37
C GLY A 71 20.26 -13.86 6.72
N ARG A 72 20.35 -12.57 7.09
CA ARG A 72 19.67 -12.02 8.26
C ARG A 72 18.20 -11.72 7.94
N PRO A 73 17.22 -12.28 8.66
CA PRO A 73 15.82 -11.92 8.48
C PRO A 73 15.57 -10.48 8.96
N LEU A 74 14.85 -9.69 8.16
CA LEU A 74 14.58 -8.28 8.45
C LEU A 74 13.18 -8.04 9.00
N HIS A 75 12.27 -8.98 8.74
CA HIS A 75 10.91 -8.96 9.25
C HIS A 75 10.92 -9.44 10.71
N ASN A 76 10.80 -8.50 11.65
CA ASN A 76 10.60 -8.80 13.07
C ASN A 76 9.26 -8.26 13.54
N ASP A 77 8.73 -8.82 14.63
CA ASP A 77 7.58 -8.28 15.37
C ASP A 77 6.40 -7.82 14.48
N MET A 78 6.06 -8.63 13.47
CA MET A 78 5.10 -8.25 12.42
C MET A 78 3.78 -7.71 12.96
N LYS A 79 3.25 -8.28 14.06
CA LYS A 79 2.01 -7.80 14.68
C LYS A 79 2.14 -6.36 15.19
N ARG A 80 3.27 -6.02 15.83
CA ARG A 80 3.52 -4.69 16.38
C ARG A 80 3.80 -3.67 15.27
N ASN A 81 4.59 -4.07 14.29
CA ASN A 81 4.89 -3.24 13.11
C ASN A 81 3.62 -2.95 12.29
N ARG A 82 2.74 -3.94 12.13
CA ARG A 82 1.44 -3.79 11.47
C ARG A 82 0.58 -2.71 12.14
N LEU A 83 0.39 -2.81 13.45
CA LEU A 83 -0.42 -1.85 14.21
C LEU A 83 0.15 -0.43 14.09
N LYS A 84 1.48 -0.31 14.19
CA LYS A 84 2.15 0.99 14.04
C LYS A 84 1.97 1.56 12.63
N TYR A 85 2.13 0.74 11.60
CA TYR A 85 2.00 1.16 10.21
C TYR A 85 0.58 1.61 9.87
N ILE A 86 -0.43 0.85 10.30
CA ILE A 86 -1.85 1.22 10.13
C ILE A 86 -2.12 2.56 10.82
N SER A 87 -1.68 2.73 12.06
CA SER A 87 -1.87 3.98 12.80
C SER A 87 -1.21 5.19 12.11
N LEU A 88 -0.03 5.00 11.51
CA LEU A 88 0.68 6.04 10.74
C LEU A 88 -0.12 6.47 9.50
N ILE A 89 -0.62 5.52 8.72
CA ILE A 89 -1.40 5.81 7.50
C ILE A 89 -2.79 6.36 7.83
N GLU A 90 -3.41 5.92 8.93
CA GLU A 90 -4.68 6.48 9.38
C GLU A 90 -4.56 7.98 9.69
N HIS A 91 -3.42 8.42 10.26
CA HIS A 91 -3.16 9.83 10.50
C HIS A 91 -2.80 10.58 9.21
N ASN A 92 -2.08 9.95 8.28
CA ASN A 92 -1.71 10.56 7.00
C ASN A 92 -1.87 9.54 5.84
N PRO A 93 -3.02 9.54 5.15
CA PRO A 93 -3.30 8.58 4.09
C PRO A 93 -2.32 8.65 2.91
N GLY A 94 -1.76 9.83 2.61
CA GLY A 94 -0.79 10.00 1.54
C GLY A 94 0.59 9.42 1.85
N LEU A 95 0.87 9.15 3.13
CA LEU A 95 2.16 8.64 3.58
C LEU A 95 2.46 7.23 3.02
N HIS A 96 1.42 6.42 2.79
CA HIS A 96 1.60 5.09 2.23
C HIS A 96 2.33 5.14 0.88
N GLU A 97 1.88 6.00 -0.03
CA GLU A 97 2.47 6.14 -1.36
C GLU A 97 3.91 6.65 -1.27
N THR A 98 4.18 7.60 -0.38
CA THR A 98 5.53 8.10 -0.11
C THR A 98 6.46 6.99 0.38
N ILE A 99 6.01 6.17 1.33
CA ILE A 99 6.80 5.06 1.87
C ILE A 99 7.14 4.04 0.78
N ILE A 100 6.17 3.66 -0.06
CA ILE A 100 6.40 2.69 -1.14
C ILE A 100 7.39 3.26 -2.17
N LYS A 101 7.21 4.51 -2.61
CA LYS A 101 8.13 5.18 -3.54
C LYS A 101 9.55 5.26 -2.97
N ALA A 102 9.69 5.69 -1.72
CA ALA A 102 10.97 5.78 -1.04
C ALA A 102 11.66 4.41 -0.90
N LEU A 103 10.88 3.36 -0.60
CA LEU A 103 11.39 2.00 -0.48
C LEU A 103 11.92 1.47 -1.82
N ASP A 104 11.25 1.76 -2.92
CA ASP A 104 11.69 1.36 -4.26
C ASP A 104 12.92 2.17 -4.71
N ALA A 105 12.98 3.47 -4.41
CA ALA A 105 14.17 4.30 -4.62
C ALA A 105 15.38 3.77 -3.82
N GLU A 106 15.18 3.34 -2.56
CA GLU A 106 16.24 2.75 -1.74
C GLU A 106 16.74 1.42 -2.33
N LYS A 107 15.84 0.56 -2.84
CA LYS A 107 16.25 -0.69 -3.52
C LYS A 107 17.08 -0.39 -4.77
N ASP A 108 16.70 0.61 -5.54
CA ASP A 108 17.38 0.99 -6.77
C ASP A 108 18.73 1.65 -6.51
N ASP A 109 18.85 2.52 -5.49
CA ASP A 109 20.13 3.05 -5.03
C ASP A 109 21.07 1.93 -4.60
N ARG A 110 20.60 0.99 -3.77
CA ARG A 110 21.42 -0.15 -3.32
C ARG A 110 21.80 -1.09 -4.47
N ARG A 111 20.92 -1.29 -5.46
CA ARG A 111 21.23 -2.06 -6.67
C ARG A 111 22.35 -1.37 -7.46
N ARG A 112 22.26 -0.06 -7.66
CA ARG A 112 23.30 0.74 -8.35
C ARG A 112 24.63 0.70 -7.61
N ALA A 113 24.61 0.88 -6.28
CA ALA A 113 25.79 0.79 -5.44
C ALA A 113 26.47 -0.58 -5.53
N GLY A 114 25.68 -1.66 -5.66
CA GLY A 114 26.19 -3.01 -5.91
C GLY A 114 26.97 -3.15 -7.23
N PHE A 115 26.57 -2.41 -8.29
CA PHE A 115 27.29 -2.39 -9.56
C PHE A 115 28.53 -1.49 -9.54
N THR A 116 28.49 -0.36 -8.84
CA THR A 116 29.60 0.59 -8.76
C THR A 116 30.61 0.26 -7.66
N GLY A 117 30.31 -0.71 -6.78
CA GLY A 117 31.15 -1.07 -5.64
C GLY A 117 31.09 -0.05 -4.50
N GLU A 118 30.11 0.86 -4.51
CA GLU A 118 29.92 1.83 -3.44
C GLU A 118 29.37 1.17 -2.17
N PHE A 119 29.94 1.55 -1.03
CA PHE A 119 29.45 1.08 0.26
C PHE A 119 28.07 1.69 0.56
N ARG A 120 27.13 0.83 0.99
CA ARG A 120 25.86 1.22 1.58
C ARG A 120 25.65 0.47 2.91
N PRO A 121 25.11 1.14 3.95
CA PRO A 121 24.78 0.48 5.21
C PRO A 121 23.81 -0.68 5.00
N ARG A 122 23.85 -1.70 5.87
CA ARG A 122 22.93 -2.85 5.81
C ARG A 122 21.47 -2.43 5.91
N TRP A 123 20.57 -3.30 5.45
CA TRP A 123 19.14 -3.07 5.63
C TRP A 123 18.81 -3.03 7.12
N LYS A 124 18.01 -2.02 7.50
CA LYS A 124 17.47 -1.91 8.85
C LYS A 124 16.46 -3.02 9.09
N MET A 125 16.19 -3.36 10.34
CA MET A 125 15.04 -4.20 10.67
C MET A 125 13.76 -3.45 10.29
N MET A 126 12.70 -4.16 9.91
CA MET A 126 11.42 -3.54 9.58
C MET A 126 10.92 -2.64 10.72
N SER A 127 11.06 -3.07 11.98
CA SER A 127 10.68 -2.23 13.12
C SER A 127 11.52 -0.95 13.19
N SER A 128 12.83 -1.02 12.96
CA SER A 128 13.72 0.13 12.95
C SER A 128 13.42 1.08 11.80
N TYR A 129 13.06 0.54 10.63
CA TYR A 129 12.65 1.31 9.46
C TYR A 129 11.40 2.15 9.77
N LEU A 130 10.39 1.52 10.38
CA LEU A 130 9.15 2.18 10.83
C LEU A 130 9.35 3.15 12.00
N ASN A 131 10.28 2.86 12.90
CA ASN A 131 10.54 3.69 14.08
C ASN A 131 11.34 4.95 13.77
N GLN A 132 12.26 4.87 12.81
CA GLN A 132 13.15 5.97 12.44
C GLN A 132 12.65 6.73 11.22
N GLU A 133 11.47 6.38 10.71
CA GLU A 133 10.90 6.98 9.49
C GLU A 133 11.91 7.02 8.34
N ALA A 134 12.59 5.90 8.12
CA ALA A 134 13.77 5.85 7.26
C ALA A 134 13.47 6.20 5.79
N TRP A 135 12.20 6.17 5.37
CA TRP A 135 11.74 6.64 4.06
C TRP A 135 11.99 8.13 3.82
N THR A 136 12.07 8.95 4.86
CA THR A 136 12.35 10.40 4.76
C THR A 136 13.66 10.71 4.05
N MET A 137 14.64 9.80 4.12
CA MET A 137 15.92 9.94 3.40
C MET A 137 15.78 9.85 1.87
N TYR A 138 14.70 9.25 1.39
CA TYR A 138 14.42 9.02 -0.03
C TYR A 138 13.16 9.76 -0.51
N GLU A 139 12.58 10.64 0.31
CA GLU A 139 11.33 11.36 0.01
C GLU A 139 11.48 12.35 -1.16
N ASN A 140 12.68 12.90 -1.36
CA ASN A 140 13.01 13.81 -2.45
C ASN A 140 13.79 13.14 -3.59
N VAL A 141 13.94 11.81 -3.57
CA VAL A 141 14.64 11.10 -4.64
C VAL A 141 13.60 10.77 -5.70
N GLU A 142 13.61 11.52 -6.79
CA GLU A 142 12.78 11.20 -7.95
C GLU A 142 13.11 9.77 -8.41
N PRO A 143 12.10 8.92 -8.65
CA PRO A 143 12.35 7.58 -9.14
C PRO A 143 13.10 7.69 -10.48
N PRO A 144 14.11 6.84 -10.73
CA PRO A 144 14.75 6.83 -12.04
C PRO A 144 13.66 6.59 -13.08
N GLU A 145 13.62 7.41 -14.13
CA GLU A 145 12.74 7.18 -15.27
C GLU A 145 12.88 5.71 -15.68
N THR A 146 11.75 5.02 -15.78
CA THR A 146 11.71 3.65 -16.31
C THR A 146 12.19 3.69 -17.75
N ASN A 147 13.50 3.57 -17.96
CA ASN A 147 14.10 3.32 -19.26
C ASN A 147 13.75 1.88 -19.66
N ASN A 148 12.48 1.66 -20.00
CA ASN A 148 12.01 0.55 -20.80
C ASN A 148 12.52 0.78 -22.24
N GLU A 149 13.82 0.67 -22.46
CA GLU A 149 14.46 0.45 -23.76
C GLU A 149 15.98 0.37 -23.55
N LYS A 150 16.44 -0.75 -23.00
CA LYS A 150 17.79 -1.24 -23.27
C LYS A 150 17.69 -2.34 -24.32
N THR A 151 17.45 -1.93 -25.56
CA THR A 151 17.64 -2.76 -26.75
C THR A 151 19.14 -2.93 -26.98
N TYR A 152 19.81 -3.73 -26.16
CA TYR A 152 21.15 -4.21 -26.48
C TYR A 152 21.03 -5.31 -27.54
N GLY A 153 21.35 -5.00 -28.80
CA GLY A 153 21.46 -6.04 -29.84
C GLY A 153 21.11 -5.66 -31.28
N ASN A 154 20.70 -4.42 -31.59
CA ASN A 154 20.35 -4.05 -32.97
C ASN A 154 21.51 -3.52 -33.84
N ASP A 155 22.73 -3.41 -33.30
CA ASP A 155 23.90 -2.95 -34.06
C ASP A 155 24.72 -4.10 -34.70
N LEU A 156 24.14 -5.31 -34.82
CA LEU A 156 24.80 -6.48 -35.41
C LEU A 156 24.04 -7.10 -36.61
N ILE A 157 23.28 -6.29 -37.36
CA ILE A 157 22.71 -6.70 -38.66
C ILE A 157 23.27 -5.82 -39.77
#